data_AF-A0A7Y5SB42-F1
#
_entry.id   AF-A0A7Y5SB42-F1
#
_cell.length_a   1.000
_cell.length_b   1.000
_cell.length_c   1.000
_cell.angle_alpha   90.00
_cell.angle_beta   90.00
_cell.angle_gamma   90.00
#
_symmetry.space_group_name_H-M   'P 1'
#
loop_
_entity.id
_entity.type
_entity.pdbx_description
1 polymer ?
#
loop_
_entity_poly.entity_id
_entity_poly.type
_entity_poly.pdbx_seq_one_letter_code
_entity_poly.pdbx_strand_id
1 'polypeptide(L)'
;MAQSLQSGPVLRLVNADAALEQRPSRVATTPDLRRAAGSVATENRAAAGLSALDARWVFAVQVARTLDGGKAAVLVPEKRRELVAGAVRMGLRAFDANLVIALVQDAARRGESPLSRETEFCLKLVKAPSDEGSEGWNWMLIVGMALLLAGGALAGLMIWIRS
;
A
#
# COMPACT_ATOMS: atom_id res chain seq x y z
N MET A 1 70.40 13.83 -39.33
CA MET A 1 69.36 12.78 -39.36
C MET A 1 68.15 13.31 -38.62
N ALA A 2 67.08 13.59 -39.36
CA ALA A 2 65.81 14.10 -38.87
C ALA A 2 65.03 12.98 -38.18
N GLN A 3 64.37 13.27 -37.05
CA GLN A 3 63.21 12.51 -36.60
C GLN A 3 62.30 13.39 -35.73
N SER A 4 61.16 13.70 -36.33
CA SER A 4 59.97 14.34 -35.78
C SER A 4 59.34 13.49 -34.69
N LEU A 5 59.21 14.01 -33.47
CA LEU A 5 58.20 13.53 -32.53
C LEU A 5 56.92 14.31 -32.82
N GLN A 6 56.04 13.65 -33.55
CA GLN A 6 54.72 14.14 -33.94
C GLN A 6 53.88 14.39 -32.68
N SER A 7 53.53 15.65 -32.42
CA SER A 7 52.39 16.00 -31.57
C SER A 7 51.13 15.41 -32.21
N GLY A 8 50.57 14.37 -31.59
CA GLY A 8 49.27 13.84 -31.96
C GLY A 8 48.17 14.92 -31.77
N PRO A 9 47.04 14.82 -32.48
CA PRO A 9 45.94 15.76 -32.32
C PRO A 9 45.39 15.64 -30.89
N VAL A 10 45.57 16.68 -30.08
CA VAL A 10 44.94 16.77 -28.76
C VAL A 10 43.47 17.09 -28.98
N LEU A 11 42.61 16.10 -28.79
CA LEU A 11 41.16 16.27 -28.83
C LEU A 11 40.72 17.07 -27.60
N ARG A 12 40.63 18.38 -27.75
CA ARG A 12 39.95 19.25 -26.79
C ARG A 12 38.44 19.11 -27.01
N LEU A 13 37.73 18.64 -25.99
CA LEU A 13 36.27 18.64 -25.99
C LEU A 13 35.80 20.10 -26.00
N VAL A 14 35.40 20.58 -27.17
CA VAL A 14 34.65 21.83 -27.31
C VAL A 14 33.31 21.60 -26.64
N ASN A 15 32.94 22.44 -25.67
CA ASN A 15 31.82 22.28 -24.72
C ASN A 15 32.03 21.35 -23.50
N ALA A 16 33.23 20.90 -23.15
CA ALA A 16 33.42 20.27 -21.83
C ALA A 16 33.06 21.22 -20.68
N ASP A 17 33.38 22.50 -20.82
CA ASP A 17 33.04 23.53 -19.82
C ASP A 17 31.51 23.78 -19.78
N ALA A 18 30.83 23.74 -20.93
CA ALA A 18 29.36 23.82 -20.99
C ALA A 18 28.66 22.56 -20.45
N ALA A 19 29.29 21.39 -20.56
CA ALA A 19 28.79 20.14 -19.97
C ALA A 19 28.94 20.15 -18.43
N LEU A 20 29.90 20.90 -17.89
CA LEU A 20 29.99 21.17 -16.45
C LEU A 20 28.92 22.19 -16.00
N GLU A 21 28.59 23.19 -16.83
CA GLU A 21 27.51 24.14 -16.56
C GLU A 21 26.10 23.52 -16.65
N GLN A 22 25.93 22.46 -17.46
CA GLN A 22 24.66 21.72 -17.58
C GLN A 22 24.50 20.56 -16.60
N ARG A 23 25.45 20.31 -15.69
CA ARG A 23 25.09 19.55 -14.49
C ARG A 23 24.15 20.44 -13.68
N PRO A 24 22.86 20.09 -13.51
CA PRO A 24 22.08 20.74 -12.48
C PRO A 24 22.74 20.40 -11.15
N SER A 25 23.58 21.31 -10.65
CA SER A 25 24.12 21.32 -9.29
C SER A 25 23.04 21.53 -8.23
N ARG A 26 21.77 21.26 -8.56
CA ARG A 26 20.74 20.98 -7.58
C ARG A 26 21.03 19.60 -7.05
N VAL A 27 21.82 19.55 -5.98
CA VAL A 27 21.59 18.57 -4.92
C VAL A 27 20.08 18.62 -4.67
N ALA A 28 19.35 17.67 -5.24
CA ALA A 28 17.91 17.59 -5.05
C ALA A 28 17.74 17.45 -3.55
N THR A 29 17.23 18.50 -2.91
CA THR A 29 16.98 18.43 -1.49
C THR A 29 16.00 17.27 -1.28
N THR A 30 16.13 16.55 -0.17
CA THR A 30 15.22 15.46 0.19
C THR A 30 13.73 15.73 -0.08
N PRO A 31 13.17 16.96 0.05
CA PRO A 31 11.80 17.25 -0.37
C PRO A 31 11.53 17.16 -1.87
N ASP A 32 12.47 17.51 -2.75
CA ASP A 32 12.28 17.47 -4.20
C ASP A 32 12.25 16.02 -4.73
N LEU A 33 13.10 15.16 -4.17
CA LEU A 33 13.08 13.73 -4.43
C LEU A 33 11.77 13.09 -3.95
N ARG A 34 11.24 13.52 -2.79
CA ARG A 34 9.94 13.04 -2.28
C ARG A 34 8.77 13.45 -3.17
N ARG A 35 8.77 14.68 -3.70
CA ARG A 35 7.73 15.12 -4.66
C ARG A 35 7.82 14.36 -5.97
N ALA A 36 9.03 14.18 -6.51
CA ALA A 36 9.25 13.38 -7.71
C ALA A 36 8.81 11.92 -7.52
N ALA A 37 9.21 11.28 -6.41
CA ALA A 37 8.78 9.93 -6.06
C ALA A 37 7.25 9.83 -5.88
N GLY A 38 6.62 10.84 -5.29
CA GLY A 38 5.16 10.93 -5.18
C GLY A 38 4.45 11.00 -6.53
N SER A 39 4.99 11.79 -7.47
CA SER A 39 4.42 11.89 -8.83
C SER A 39 4.53 10.56 -9.58
N VAL A 40 5.70 9.91 -9.55
CA VAL A 40 5.95 8.61 -10.18
C VAL A 40 5.10 7.51 -9.55
N ALA A 41 4.94 7.50 -8.22
CA ALA A 41 4.07 6.54 -7.55
C ALA A 41 2.59 6.73 -7.90
N THR A 42 2.18 7.96 -8.21
CA THR A 42 0.81 8.27 -8.61
C THR A 42 0.56 7.87 -10.06
N GLU A 43 1.51 8.13 -10.95
CA GLU A 43 1.48 7.70 -12.35
C GLU A 43 1.52 6.16 -12.48
N ASN A 44 2.40 5.49 -11.73
CA ASN A 44 2.47 4.02 -11.72
C ASN A 44 1.18 3.38 -11.19
N ARG A 45 0.51 3.99 -10.20
CA ARG A 45 -0.79 3.52 -9.70
C ARG A 45 -1.92 3.78 -10.70
N ALA A 46 -1.87 4.89 -11.43
CA ALA A 46 -2.85 5.19 -12.48
C ALA A 46 -2.70 4.25 -13.70
N ALA A 47 -1.46 3.90 -14.04
CA ALA A 47 -1.14 2.95 -15.11
C ALA A 47 -1.48 1.50 -14.73
N ALA A 48 -1.40 1.16 -13.44
CA ALA A 48 -1.91 -0.11 -12.92
C ALA A 48 -3.44 -0.08 -12.85
N GLY A 49 -4.11 -0.43 -13.96
CA GLY A 49 -5.56 -0.60 -13.99
C GLY A 49 -6.05 -1.55 -12.87
N LEU A 50 -7.26 -1.31 -12.35
CA LEU A 50 -7.88 -2.24 -11.40
C LEU A 50 -8.21 -3.53 -12.17
N SER A 51 -7.64 -4.65 -11.74
CA SER A 51 -8.15 -5.95 -12.18
C SER A 51 -9.63 -6.05 -11.81
N ALA A 52 -10.48 -6.67 -12.63
CA ALA A 52 -11.88 -6.91 -12.27
C ALA A 52 -12.04 -7.79 -11.01
N LEU A 53 -10.96 -8.45 -10.58
CA LEU A 53 -10.81 -9.20 -9.33
C LEU A 53 -10.23 -8.37 -8.19
N ASP A 54 -10.07 -7.06 -8.36
CA ASP A 54 -9.55 -6.20 -7.31
C ASP A 54 -10.52 -6.20 -6.14
N ALA A 55 -10.03 -6.69 -4.99
CA ALA A 55 -10.80 -6.79 -3.76
C ALA A 55 -11.43 -5.44 -3.36
N ARG A 56 -10.83 -4.30 -3.75
CA ARG A 56 -11.38 -2.96 -3.55
C ARG A 56 -12.67 -2.73 -4.34
N TRP A 57 -12.74 -3.18 -5.60
CA TRP A 57 -13.93 -3.03 -6.44
C TRP A 57 -15.06 -3.93 -5.96
N VAL A 58 -14.75 -5.21 -5.68
CA VAL A 58 -15.72 -6.17 -5.14
C VAL A 58 -16.31 -5.67 -3.83
N PHE A 59 -15.45 -5.15 -2.94
CA PHE A 59 -15.89 -4.57 -1.69
C PHE A 59 -16.75 -3.31 -1.89
N ALA A 60 -16.37 -2.40 -2.79
CA ALA A 60 -17.16 -1.21 -3.09
C ALA A 60 -18.58 -1.56 -3.59
N VAL A 61 -18.72 -2.56 -4.45
CA VAL A 61 -20.04 -3.07 -4.89
C VAL A 61 -20.85 -3.60 -3.71
N GLN A 62 -20.21 -4.32 -2.79
CA GLN A 62 -20.88 -4.86 -1.60
C GLN A 62 -21.35 -3.75 -0.65
N VAL A 63 -20.54 -2.70 -0.47
CA VAL A 63 -20.92 -1.50 0.28
C VAL A 63 -22.10 -0.79 -0.38
N ALA A 64 -22.05 -0.55 -1.69
CA ALA A 64 -23.12 0.10 -2.45
C ALA A 64 -24.47 -0.62 -2.33
N ARG A 65 -24.46 -1.97 -2.27
CA ARG A 65 -25.68 -2.79 -2.06
C ARG A 65 -26.19 -2.77 -0.62
N THR A 66 -25.31 -2.52 0.35
CA THR A 66 -25.65 -2.53 1.78
C THR A 66 -26.04 -1.14 2.28
N LEU A 67 -25.75 -0.10 1.50
CA LEU A 67 -26.13 1.27 1.79
C LEU A 67 -27.64 1.44 1.68
N ASP A 68 -28.22 2.02 2.72
CA ASP A 68 -29.64 2.29 2.80
C ASP A 68 -29.91 3.81 2.78
N GLY A 69 -31.15 4.19 2.42
CA GLY A 69 -31.58 5.59 2.42
C GLY A 69 -31.03 6.47 1.28
N GLY A 70 -30.54 5.88 0.19
CA GLY A 70 -30.14 6.61 -1.04
C GLY A 70 -29.13 7.73 -0.76
N LYS A 71 -29.55 8.99 -0.89
CA LYS A 71 -28.71 10.19 -0.61
C LYS A 71 -28.29 10.32 0.85
N ALA A 72 -29.00 9.71 1.80
CA ALA A 72 -28.58 9.73 3.20
C ALA A 72 -27.36 8.83 3.45
N ALA A 73 -27.11 7.86 2.55
CA ALA A 73 -25.99 6.92 2.60
C ALA A 73 -25.81 6.31 4.00
N VAL A 74 -26.90 5.81 4.57
CA VAL A 74 -26.94 5.34 5.95
C VAL A 74 -26.39 3.92 6.01
N LEU A 75 -25.48 3.70 6.95
CA LEU A 75 -24.93 2.39 7.26
C LEU A 75 -24.95 2.19 8.77
N VAL A 76 -25.77 1.24 9.23
CA VAL A 76 -25.88 0.92 10.67
C VAL A 76 -24.55 0.34 11.21
N PRO A 77 -24.21 0.59 12.49
CA PRO A 77 -22.92 0.18 13.06
C PRO A 77 -22.62 -1.32 12.91
N GLU A 78 -23.62 -2.16 13.05
CA GLU A 78 -23.52 -3.62 12.95
C GLU A 78 -23.12 -4.03 11.52
N LYS A 79 -23.82 -3.50 10.51
CA LYS A 79 -23.52 -3.72 9.09
C LYS A 79 -22.14 -3.20 8.72
N ARG A 80 -21.71 -2.07 9.29
CA ARG A 80 -20.35 -1.56 9.10
C ARG A 80 -19.29 -2.54 9.61
N ARG A 81 -19.49 -3.12 10.80
CA ARG A 81 -18.56 -4.12 11.36
C ARG A 81 -18.51 -5.39 10.51
N GLU A 82 -19.65 -5.88 10.05
CA GLU A 82 -19.76 -7.04 9.16
C GLU A 82 -19.02 -6.81 7.83
N LEU A 83 -19.21 -5.63 7.23
CA LEU A 83 -18.55 -5.26 5.97
C LEU A 83 -17.03 -5.17 6.13
N VAL A 84 -16.54 -4.51 7.19
CA VAL A 84 -15.10 -4.41 7.44
C VAL A 84 -14.49 -5.78 7.70
N ALA A 85 -15.16 -6.64 8.48
CA ALA A 85 -14.69 -8.02 8.69
C ALA A 85 -14.65 -8.83 7.38
N GLY A 86 -15.63 -8.61 6.49
CA GLY A 86 -15.62 -9.17 5.14
C GLY A 86 -14.43 -8.69 4.29
N ALA A 87 -14.16 -7.39 4.31
CA ALA A 87 -13.04 -6.79 3.60
C ALA A 87 -11.67 -7.32 4.08
N VAL A 88 -11.51 -7.49 5.39
CA VAL A 88 -10.29 -8.05 5.98
C VAL A 88 -10.05 -9.49 5.53
N ARG A 89 -11.10 -10.31 5.46
CA ARG A 89 -11.00 -11.67 4.89
C ARG A 89 -10.65 -11.68 3.40
N MET A 90 -10.94 -10.61 2.67
CA MET A 90 -10.54 -10.41 1.27
C MET A 90 -9.13 -9.82 1.13
N GLY A 91 -8.38 -9.65 2.23
CA GLY A 91 -7.02 -9.13 2.23
C GLY A 91 -6.92 -7.60 2.29
N LEU A 92 -8.02 -6.86 2.44
CA LEU A 92 -7.96 -5.42 2.68
C LEU A 92 -7.58 -5.13 4.13
N ARG A 93 -6.78 -4.08 4.36
CA ARG A 93 -6.58 -3.58 5.72
C ARG A 93 -7.88 -2.93 6.21
N ALA A 94 -8.17 -3.04 7.51
CA ALA A 94 -9.37 -2.44 8.09
C ALA A 94 -9.45 -0.91 7.83
N PHE A 95 -8.29 -0.23 7.81
CA PHE A 95 -8.22 1.18 7.44
C PHE A 95 -8.67 1.43 5.99
N ASP A 96 -8.16 0.65 5.04
CA ASP A 96 -8.50 0.79 3.62
C ASP A 96 -9.98 0.45 3.38
N ALA A 97 -10.52 -0.55 4.08
CA ALA A 97 -11.95 -0.84 4.05
C ALA A 97 -12.79 0.36 4.51
N ASN A 98 -12.40 1.02 5.61
CA ASN A 98 -13.10 2.22 6.06
C ASN A 98 -13.03 3.38 5.06
N LEU A 99 -11.89 3.54 4.37
CA LEU A 99 -11.75 4.52 3.29
C LEU A 99 -12.69 4.23 2.12
N VAL A 100 -12.79 2.97 1.68
CA VAL A 100 -13.72 2.57 0.62
C VAL A 100 -15.17 2.83 1.02
N ILE A 101 -15.55 2.50 2.27
CA ILE A 101 -16.90 2.80 2.76
C ILE A 101 -17.18 4.30 2.71
N ALA A 102 -16.23 5.12 3.18
CA ALA A 102 -16.38 6.57 3.18
C ALA A 102 -16.54 7.14 1.76
N LEU A 103 -15.75 6.63 0.80
CA LEU A 103 -15.81 7.06 -0.59
C LEU A 103 -17.17 6.74 -1.25
N VAL A 104 -17.65 5.51 -1.07
CA VAL A 104 -18.95 5.08 -1.62
C VAL A 104 -20.10 5.84 -0.94
N GLN A 105 -19.98 6.13 0.35
CA GLN A 105 -20.93 6.98 1.07
C GLN A 105 -20.93 8.42 0.58
N ASP A 106 -19.76 9.00 0.29
CA ASP A 106 -19.64 10.35 -0.23
C ASP A 106 -20.27 10.48 -1.63
N ALA A 107 -19.99 9.53 -2.52
CA ALA A 107 -20.62 9.46 -3.85
C ALA A 107 -22.16 9.37 -3.74
N ALA A 108 -22.66 8.49 -2.86
CA ALA A 108 -24.10 8.36 -2.61
C ALA A 108 -24.71 9.66 -2.05
N ARG A 109 -24.03 10.35 -1.12
CA ARG A 109 -24.49 11.65 -0.56
C ARG A 109 -24.56 12.76 -1.59
N ARG A 110 -23.62 12.79 -2.53
CA ARG A 110 -23.62 13.71 -3.66
C ARG A 110 -24.71 13.39 -4.69
N GLY A 111 -25.42 12.27 -4.52
CA GLY A 111 -26.44 11.81 -5.47
C GLY A 111 -25.84 11.25 -6.75
N GLU A 112 -24.54 10.96 -6.75
CA GLU A 112 -23.85 10.28 -7.84
C GLU A 112 -24.09 8.78 -7.73
N SER A 113 -23.93 8.05 -8.85
CA SER A 113 -23.97 6.59 -8.77
C SER A 113 -22.82 6.11 -7.87
N PRO A 114 -23.09 5.28 -6.84
CA PRO A 114 -22.06 4.79 -5.92
C PRO A 114 -20.92 4.01 -6.59
N LEU A 115 -21.10 3.64 -7.87
CA LEU A 115 -20.14 2.92 -8.71
C LEU A 115 -19.78 3.75 -9.96
N SER A 116 -19.64 5.06 -9.83
CA SER A 116 -19.22 5.95 -10.92
C SER A 116 -17.75 5.74 -11.33
N ARG A 117 -17.37 6.22 -12.52
CA ARG A 117 -15.95 6.26 -12.96
C ARG A 117 -15.06 7.05 -11.98
N GLU A 118 -15.62 8.08 -11.34
CA GLU A 118 -14.95 8.86 -10.30
C GLU A 118 -14.63 7.99 -9.08
N THR A 119 -15.58 7.15 -8.66
CA THR A 119 -15.40 6.20 -7.54
C THR A 119 -14.33 5.17 -7.89
N GLU A 120 -14.34 4.66 -9.12
CA GLU A 120 -13.29 3.77 -9.63
C GLU A 120 -11.89 4.43 -9.59
N PHE A 121 -11.80 5.70 -10.00
CA PHE A 121 -10.56 6.47 -9.95
C PHE A 121 -10.08 6.68 -8.51
N CYS A 122 -10.97 7.02 -7.59
CA CYS A 122 -10.65 7.16 -6.18
C CYS A 122 -10.28 5.83 -5.50
N LEU A 123 -10.87 4.70 -5.92
CA LEU A 123 -10.49 3.37 -5.47
C LEU A 123 -9.05 3.01 -5.88
N LYS A 124 -8.59 3.45 -7.06
CA LYS A 124 -7.18 3.29 -7.50
C LYS A 124 -6.19 4.01 -6.60
N LEU A 125 -6.61 5.10 -5.95
CA LEU A 125 -5.78 5.87 -5.01
C LEU A 125 -5.63 5.21 -3.64
N VAL A 126 -6.58 4.35 -3.23
CA VAL A 126 -6.46 3.54 -2.01
C VAL A 126 -5.31 2.56 -2.20
N LYS A 127 -4.45 2.37 -1.19
CA LYS A 127 -3.29 1.47 -1.30
C LYS A 127 -3.76 0.06 -1.67
N ALA A 128 -3.11 -0.56 -2.66
CA ALA A 128 -3.36 -1.96 -2.99
C ALA A 128 -3.16 -2.83 -1.75
N PRO A 129 -3.96 -3.89 -1.55
CA PRO A 129 -3.81 -4.78 -0.40
C PRO A 129 -2.36 -5.26 -0.33
N SER A 130 -1.67 -4.90 0.74
CA SER A 130 -0.37 -5.49 1.04
C SER A 130 -0.62 -6.93 1.48
N ASP A 131 0.13 -7.91 0.96
CA ASP A 131 0.17 -9.31 1.42
C ASP A 131 0.68 -9.48 2.88
N GLU A 132 0.59 -8.44 3.71
CA GLU A 132 1.05 -8.44 5.10
C GLU A 132 0.04 -9.10 6.07
N GLY A 133 -1.01 -9.75 5.54
CA GLY A 133 -2.08 -10.40 6.30
C GLY A 133 -1.85 -11.86 6.68
N SER A 134 -0.61 -12.36 6.73
CA SER A 134 -0.29 -13.73 7.19
C SER A 134 0.00 -13.85 8.69
N GLU A 135 -0.59 -12.98 9.53
CA GLU A 135 -0.61 -13.13 11.01
C GLU A 135 -1.31 -14.41 11.50
N GLY A 136 -1.89 -15.22 10.60
CA GLY A 136 -2.49 -16.51 10.89
C GLY A 136 -1.49 -17.65 11.19
N TRP A 137 -0.18 -17.48 11.00
CA TRP A 137 0.80 -18.53 11.31
C TRP A 137 1.35 -18.44 12.75
N ASN A 138 1.35 -17.25 13.36
CA ASN A 138 2.05 -17.06 14.64
C ASN A 138 1.24 -17.53 15.86
N TRP A 139 -0.09 -17.61 15.78
CA TRP A 139 -0.92 -18.04 16.92
C TRP A 139 -0.64 -19.50 17.33
N MET A 140 -0.32 -20.37 16.37
CA MET A 140 -0.02 -21.78 16.64
C MET A 140 1.36 -21.94 17.32
N LEU A 141 2.33 -21.08 16.97
CA LEU A 141 3.64 -21.01 17.66
C LEU A 141 3.50 -20.44 19.07
N ILE A 142 2.66 -19.42 19.27
CA ILE A 142 2.41 -18.82 20.59
C ILE A 142 1.71 -19.83 21.52
N VAL A 143 0.68 -20.53 21.03
CA VAL A 143 -0.01 -21.57 21.80
C VAL A 143 0.92 -22.75 22.10
N GLY A 144 1.74 -23.17 21.13
CA GLY A 144 2.75 -24.20 21.34
C GLY A 144 3.79 -23.83 22.40
N MET A 145 4.29 -22.59 22.37
CA MET A 145 5.27 -22.10 23.34
C MET A 145 4.66 -21.94 24.74
N ALA A 146 3.41 -21.51 24.84
CA ALA A 146 2.70 -21.43 26.11
C ALA A 146 2.48 -22.81 26.75
N LEU A 147 2.10 -23.82 25.96
CA LEU A 147 1.96 -25.20 26.44
C LEU A 147 3.28 -25.81 26.89
N LEU A 148 4.38 -25.53 26.17
CA LEU A 148 5.72 -25.98 26.55
C LEU A 148 6.17 -25.39 27.89
N LEU A 149 5.98 -24.08 28.09
CA LEU A 149 6.31 -23.40 29.35
C LEU A 149 5.47 -23.92 30.52
N ALA A 150 4.17 -24.08 30.31
CA ALA A 150 3.27 -24.62 31.34
C ALA A 150 3.62 -26.06 31.72
N GLY A 151 3.91 -26.92 30.73
CA GLY A 151 4.34 -28.30 30.95
C GLY A 151 5.67 -28.39 31.68
N GLY A 152 6.65 -27.56 31.30
CA GLY A 152 7.95 -27.48 31.96
C GLY A 152 7.84 -27.06 33.44
N ALA A 153 6.99 -26.08 33.74
CA ALA A 153 6.76 -25.64 35.12
C ALA A 153 6.13 -26.75 36.00
N LEU A 154 5.17 -27.50 35.47
CA LEU A 154 4.55 -28.62 36.18
C LEU A 154 5.53 -29.78 36.41
N ALA A 155 6.36 -30.10 35.41
CA ALA A 155 7.39 -31.13 35.54
C ALA A 155 8.45 -30.74 36.60
N GLY A 156 8.88 -29.47 36.61
CA GLY A 156 9.80 -28.94 37.62
C GLY A 156 9.22 -29.04 39.04
N LEU A 157 7.93 -28.69 39.22
CA LEU A 157 7.24 -28.81 40.51
C LEU A 157 7.16 -30.28 40.98
N MET A 158 6.85 -31.21 40.07
CA MET A 158 6.78 -32.64 40.39
C MET A 158 8.14 -33.23 40.77
N ILE A 159 9.22 -32.78 40.14
CA ILE A 159 10.59 -33.19 40.50
C ILE A 159 10.96 -32.66 41.89
N TRP A 160 10.62 -31.41 42.20
CA TRP A 160 10.88 -30.82 43.52
C TRP A 160 10.10 -31.51 44.65
N ILE A 161 8.86 -31.90 44.42
CA ILE A 161 8.05 -32.62 45.43
C ILE A 161 8.56 -34.06 45.66
N ARG A 162 9.24 -34.65 44.67
CA ARG A 162 9.79 -36.02 44.75
C ARG A 162 11.15 -36.07 45.45
N SER A 163 11.94 -35.01 45.40
CA SER A 163 13.26 -34.88 46.02
C SER A 163 13.18 -34.43 47.47
#